data_AF-T1A9U2-F1
#
_entry.id   AF-T1A9U2-F1
#
_cell.length_a   1.000
_cell.length_b   1.000
_cell.length_c   1.000
_cell.angle_alpha   90.00
_cell.angle_beta   90.00
_cell.angle_gamma   90.00
#
_symmetry.space_group_name_H-M   'P 1'
#
loop_
_entity.id
_entity.type
_entity.pdbx_description
1 polymer ?
#
loop_
_entity_poly.entity_id
_entity_poly.type
_entity_poly.pdbx_seq_one_letter_code
_entity_poly.pdbx_strand_id
1 'polypeptide(L)'
;TWLVAFGSNLSALWILVANGFMQDPVGATFDPFTMRMQLTSFQKLIFSPDVQSKFVHTSIAGYVTAAVFVTGVSAFYLLRKRHVPLAKRSLRMAALFGVLATIGVITLGDALGFVAARVQPTKLAAMEGLWKAQAAPMPFNLIAFPSQTEQKNDGV
;
A
#
# COMPACT_ATOMS: atom_id res chain seq x y z
N THR A 1 -7.88 12.34 21.72
CA THR A 1 -6.79 11.90 20.83
C THR A 1 -7.02 10.49 20.30
N TRP A 2 -7.25 9.47 21.14
CA TRP A 2 -7.49 8.09 20.69
C TRP A 2 -8.68 7.91 19.74
N LEU A 3 -9.82 8.54 20.01
CA LEU A 3 -10.98 8.48 19.11
C LEU A 3 -10.71 9.09 17.73
N VAL A 4 -9.84 10.11 17.67
CA VAL A 4 -9.44 10.73 16.40
C VAL A 4 -8.58 9.74 15.60
N ALA A 5 -7.59 9.12 16.24
CA ALA A 5 -6.75 8.11 15.60
C ALA A 5 -7.58 6.90 15.12
N PHE A 6 -8.53 6.45 15.92
CA PHE A 6 -9.46 5.39 15.54
C PHE A 6 -10.35 5.80 14.36
N GLY A 7 -10.92 7.01 14.39
CA GLY A 7 -11.75 7.55 13.30
C GLY A 7 -10.98 7.67 11.98
N SER A 8 -9.72 8.11 12.03
CA SER A 8 -8.84 8.15 10.85
C SER A 8 -8.60 6.77 10.25
N ASN A 9 -8.39 5.74 11.09
CA ASN A 9 -8.23 4.36 10.63
C ASN A 9 -9.54 3.80 10.06
N LEU A 10 -10.68 4.10 10.68
CA LEU A 10 -11.98 3.67 10.19
C LEU A 10 -12.30 4.31 8.82
N SER A 11 -11.93 5.59 8.64
CA SER A 11 -12.02 6.26 7.35
C SER A 11 -11.17 5.59 6.28
N ALA A 12 -9.91 5.26 6.62
CA ALA A 12 -9.01 4.50 5.72
C ALA A 12 -9.59 3.13 5.37
N LEU A 13 -10.21 2.43 6.33
CA LEU A 13 -10.87 1.14 6.09
C LEU A 13 -11.96 1.28 5.02
N TRP A 14 -12.91 2.20 5.20
CA TRP A 14 -14.04 2.30 4.28
C TRP A 14 -13.66 2.73 2.87
N ILE A 15 -12.71 3.67 2.74
CA ILE A 15 -12.26 4.08 1.41
C ILE A 15 -11.48 2.96 0.70
N LEU A 16 -10.76 2.13 1.45
CA LEU A 16 -10.02 1.00 0.89
C LEU A 16 -10.90 -0.22 0.61
N VAL A 17 -12.01 -0.40 1.32
CA VAL A 17 -13.08 -1.35 0.92
C VAL A 17 -13.60 -0.97 -0.47
N ALA A 18 -13.90 0.32 -0.71
CA ALA A 18 -14.36 0.79 -2.00
C ALA A 18 -13.28 0.60 -3.09
N ASN A 19 -12.01 0.94 -2.81
CA ASN A 19 -10.92 0.72 -3.75
C ASN A 19 -10.73 -0.77 -4.06
N GLY A 20 -10.78 -1.64 -3.06
CA GLY A 20 -10.65 -3.09 -3.24
C GLY A 20 -11.77 -3.62 -4.13
N PHE A 21 -13.01 -3.20 -3.92
CA PHE A 21 -14.13 -3.55 -4.79
C PHE A 21 -13.91 -3.14 -6.26
N MET A 22 -13.33 -1.95 -6.51
CA MET A 22 -13.03 -1.50 -7.87
C MET A 22 -11.94 -2.35 -8.56
N GLN A 23 -11.10 -3.02 -7.78
CA GLN A 23 -10.00 -3.84 -8.29
C GLN A 23 -10.38 -5.31 -8.41
N ASP A 24 -11.15 -5.82 -7.45
CA ASP A 24 -11.66 -7.18 -7.38
C ASP A 24 -13.10 -7.15 -6.85
N PRO A 25 -14.12 -7.20 -7.74
CA PRO A 25 -15.52 -6.99 -7.39
C PRO A 25 -16.17 -8.21 -6.72
N VAL A 26 -15.57 -8.69 -5.62
CA VAL A 26 -16.07 -9.82 -4.82
C VAL A 26 -17.34 -9.44 -4.08
N GLY A 27 -18.29 -10.37 -4.01
CA GLY A 27 -19.54 -10.16 -3.25
C GLY A 27 -20.57 -9.31 -3.99
N ALA A 28 -20.43 -9.14 -5.30
CA ALA A 28 -21.44 -8.56 -6.18
C ALA A 28 -21.64 -9.40 -7.44
N THR A 29 -22.83 -9.30 -8.06
CA THR A 29 -23.17 -9.97 -9.33
C THR A 29 -23.84 -8.99 -10.27
N PHE A 30 -23.58 -9.11 -11.57
CA PHE A 30 -24.24 -8.30 -12.58
C PHE A 30 -25.68 -8.78 -12.80
N ASP A 31 -26.64 -7.88 -12.74
CA ASP A 31 -28.04 -8.15 -13.10
C ASP A 31 -28.33 -7.64 -14.52
N PRO A 32 -28.56 -8.54 -15.50
CA PRO A 32 -28.86 -8.16 -16.88
C PRO A 32 -30.17 -7.38 -17.06
N PHE A 33 -31.12 -7.46 -16.12
CA PHE A 33 -32.40 -6.76 -16.22
C PHE A 33 -32.30 -5.30 -15.77
N THR A 34 -31.57 -5.05 -14.68
CA THR A 34 -31.36 -3.69 -14.15
C THR A 34 -30.08 -3.03 -14.67
N MET A 35 -29.28 -3.75 -15.47
CA MET A 35 -28.02 -3.30 -16.08
C MET A 35 -27.03 -2.72 -15.05
N ARG A 36 -26.98 -3.30 -13.85
CA ARG A 36 -26.11 -2.84 -12.74
C ARG A 36 -25.54 -4.01 -11.95
N MET A 37 -24.42 -3.74 -11.27
CA MET A 37 -23.87 -4.64 -10.25
C MET A 37 -24.74 -4.55 -8.99
N GLN A 38 -25.17 -5.70 -8.50
CA GLN A 38 -25.93 -5.83 -7.25
C GLN A 38 -25.08 -6.54 -6.19
N LEU A 39 -25.11 -6.02 -4.97
CA LEU A 39 -24.37 -6.60 -3.86
C LEU A 39 -25.04 -7.90 -3.41
N THR A 40 -24.29 -9.00 -3.39
CA THR A 40 -24.76 -10.31 -2.93
C THR A 40 -24.27 -10.65 -1.53
N SER A 41 -23.09 -10.18 -1.14
CA SER A 41 -22.56 -10.41 0.21
C SER A 41 -21.64 -9.28 0.67
N PHE A 42 -22.13 -8.51 1.62
CA PHE A 42 -21.36 -7.43 2.24
C PHE A 42 -20.17 -7.93 3.06
N GLN A 43 -20.31 -9.09 3.71
CA GLN A 43 -19.22 -9.68 4.49
C GLN A 43 -18.06 -10.12 3.58
N LYS A 44 -18.35 -10.76 2.44
CA LYS A 44 -17.31 -11.14 1.47
C LYS A 44 -16.58 -9.92 0.89
N LEU A 45 -17.27 -8.81 0.72
CA LEU A 45 -16.69 -7.54 0.27
C LEU A 45 -15.68 -6.99 1.29
N ILE A 46 -16.05 -6.89 2.57
CA ILE A 46 -15.18 -6.31 3.61
C ILE A 46 -13.97 -7.21 3.92
N PHE A 47 -14.19 -8.51 4.01
CA PHE A 47 -13.16 -9.46 4.41
C PHE A 47 -12.41 -10.08 3.22
N SER A 48 -12.43 -9.43 2.05
CA SER A 48 -11.66 -9.91 0.91
C SER A 48 -10.14 -9.76 1.18
N PRO A 49 -9.30 -10.71 0.73
CA PRO A 49 -7.85 -10.63 0.94
C PRO A 49 -7.21 -9.37 0.36
N ASP A 50 -7.74 -8.88 -0.77
CA ASP A 50 -7.29 -7.67 -1.44
C ASP A 50 -7.59 -6.41 -0.59
N VAL A 51 -8.80 -6.28 -0.04
CA VAL A 51 -9.15 -5.16 0.84
C VAL A 51 -8.31 -5.17 2.12
N GLN A 52 -8.16 -6.33 2.76
CA GLN A 52 -7.42 -6.45 4.02
C GLN A 52 -5.94 -6.11 3.84
N SER A 53 -5.30 -6.64 2.81
CA SER A 53 -3.90 -6.35 2.50
C SER A 53 -3.67 -4.87 2.18
N LYS A 54 -4.54 -4.25 1.37
CA LYS A 54 -4.48 -2.81 1.07
C LYS A 54 -4.70 -1.94 2.30
N PHE A 55 -5.66 -2.29 3.14
CA PHE A 55 -5.94 -1.56 4.38
C PHE A 55 -4.71 -1.50 5.28
N VAL A 56 -4.11 -2.66 5.57
CA VAL A 56 -2.97 -2.74 6.46
C VAL A 56 -1.75 -2.04 5.84
N HIS A 57 -1.45 -2.30 4.57
CA HIS A 57 -0.31 -1.68 3.89
C HIS A 57 -0.42 -0.15 3.84
N THR A 58 -1.56 0.39 3.41
CA THR A 58 -1.76 1.83 3.24
C THR A 58 -1.77 2.56 4.58
N SER A 59 -2.37 1.97 5.62
CA SER A 59 -2.44 2.58 6.95
C SER A 59 -1.05 2.72 7.56
N ILE A 60 -0.22 1.68 7.47
CA ILE A 60 1.15 1.72 8.00
C ILE A 60 2.03 2.61 7.13
N ALA A 61 1.83 2.67 5.81
CA ALA A 61 2.51 3.64 4.95
C ALA A 61 2.21 5.10 5.36
N GLY A 62 0.97 5.38 5.78
CA GLY A 62 0.60 6.65 6.38
C GLY A 62 1.36 6.93 7.69
N TYR A 63 1.52 5.93 8.55
CA TYR A 63 2.31 6.03 9.78
C TYR A 63 3.79 6.32 9.52
N VAL A 64 4.39 5.66 8.53
CA VAL A 64 5.77 5.95 8.08
C VAL A 64 5.87 7.40 7.62
N THR A 65 4.92 7.86 6.80
CA THR A 65 4.90 9.24 6.27
C THR A 65 4.85 10.27 7.41
N ALA A 66 3.97 10.05 8.40
CA ALA A 66 3.87 10.92 9.58
C ALA A 66 5.15 10.89 10.42
N ALA A 67 5.76 9.71 10.62
CA ALA A 67 7.00 9.56 11.36
C ALA A 67 8.17 10.29 10.68
N VAL A 68 8.31 10.15 9.36
CA VAL A 68 9.32 10.85 8.56
C VAL A 68 9.11 12.36 8.63
N PHE A 69 7.87 12.84 8.54
CA PHE A 69 7.55 14.25 8.68
C PHE A 69 8.00 14.82 10.04
N VAL A 70 7.61 14.18 11.15
CA VAL A 70 8.01 14.62 12.50
C VAL A 70 9.52 14.55 12.68
N THR A 71 10.17 13.51 12.14
CA THR A 71 11.63 13.36 12.16
C THR A 71 12.31 14.50 11.39
N GLY A 72 11.82 14.82 10.19
CA GLY A 72 12.36 15.90 9.36
C GLY A 72 12.25 17.27 10.01
N VAL A 73 11.09 17.61 10.58
CA VAL A 73 10.89 18.87 11.33
C VAL A 73 11.79 18.93 12.57
N SER A 74 11.90 17.81 13.31
CA SER A 74 12.76 17.74 14.49
C SER A 74 14.24 17.88 14.13
N ALA A 75 14.69 17.25 13.05
CA ALA A 75 16.05 17.39 12.53
C ALA A 75 16.34 18.83 12.11
N PHE A 76 15.38 19.50 11.44
CA PHE A 76 15.51 20.91 11.08
C PHE A 76 15.67 21.82 12.30
N TYR A 77 14.90 21.61 13.37
CA TYR A 77 15.04 22.37 14.62
C TYR A 77 16.40 22.15 15.29
N LEU A 78 16.91 20.91 15.29
CA LEU A 78 18.24 20.61 15.82
C LEU A 78 19.34 21.28 14.99
N LEU A 79 19.26 21.26 13.66
CA LEU A 79 20.20 21.96 12.77
C LEU A 79 20.21 23.47 13.02
N ARG A 80 19.04 24.06 13.28
CA ARG A 80 18.91 25.49 13.59
C ARG A 80 19.18 25.83 15.07
N LYS A 81 19.54 24.86 15.90
CA LYS A 81 19.73 25.00 17.36
C LYS A 81 18.51 25.63 18.07
N ARG A 82 17.29 25.38 17.57
CA ARG A 82 16.03 25.87 18.15
C ARG A 82 15.31 24.75 18.89
N HIS A 83 14.68 25.08 20.02
CA HIS A 83 13.85 24.16 20.81
C HIS A 83 14.49 22.77 21.03
N VAL A 84 15.80 22.73 21.28
CA VAL A 84 16.62 21.49 21.31
C VAL A 84 16.04 20.39 22.20
N PRO A 85 15.55 20.66 23.44
CA PRO A 85 14.97 19.62 24.29
C PRO A 85 13.73 18.96 23.67
N LEU A 86 12.85 19.75 23.06
CA LEU A 86 11.66 19.27 22.37
C LEU A 86 12.06 18.45 21.14
N ALA A 87 12.92 19.01 20.30
CA ALA A 87 13.34 18.38 19.05
C ALA A 87 14.02 17.02 19.28
N LYS A 88 14.87 16.88 20.32
CA LYS A 88 15.47 15.58 20.68
C LYS A 88 14.44 14.53 21.11
N ARG A 89 13.43 14.92 21.89
CA ARG A 89 12.37 14.00 22.35
C ARG A 89 11.48 13.56 21.20
N SER A 90 11.03 14.51 20.38
CA SER A 90 10.20 14.24 19.20
C SER A 90 10.93 13.38 18.18
N LEU A 91 12.21 13.68 17.89
CA LEU A 91 13.04 12.89 16.98
C LEU A 91 13.15 11.43 17.44
N ARG A 92 13.43 11.20 18.73
CA ARG A 92 13.60 9.84 19.27
C ARG A 92 12.33 9.00 19.12
N MET A 93 11.18 9.57 19.48
CA MET A 93 9.89 8.85 19.38
C MET A 93 9.49 8.62 17.92
N ALA A 94 9.65 9.63 17.07
CA ALA A 94 9.32 9.53 15.65
C ALA A 94 10.22 8.54 14.91
N ALA A 95 11.53 8.53 15.22
CA ALA A 95 12.47 7.58 14.62
C ALA A 95 12.17 6.14 15.04
N LEU A 96 11.91 5.88 16.33
CA LEU A 96 11.58 4.53 16.81
C LEU A 96 10.29 4.02 16.18
N PHE A 97 9.23 4.82 16.21
CA PHE A 97 7.95 4.46 15.60
C PHE A 97 8.08 4.31 14.07
N GLY A 98 8.83 5.20 13.43
CA GLY A 98 9.10 5.16 11.99
C GLY A 98 9.82 3.88 11.57
N VAL A 99 10.88 3.47 12.27
CA VAL A 99 11.61 2.23 11.97
C VAL A 99 10.69 1.00 12.09
N LEU A 100 9.92 0.91 13.17
CA LEU A 100 8.97 -0.18 13.36
C LEU A 100 7.88 -0.20 12.27
N ALA A 101 7.33 0.97 11.93
CA ALA A 101 6.35 1.11 10.87
C ALA A 101 6.94 0.73 9.50
N THR A 102 8.18 1.13 9.20
CA THR A 102 8.86 0.80 7.94
C THR A 102 9.07 -0.70 7.79
N ILE A 103 9.52 -1.40 8.85
CA ILE A 103 9.62 -2.87 8.85
C ILE A 103 8.24 -3.50 8.57
N GLY A 104 7.19 -2.96 9.20
CA GLY A 104 5.81 -3.38 8.93
C GLY A 104 5.42 -3.20 7.45
N VAL A 105 5.61 -2.02 6.88
CA VAL A 105 5.23 -1.73 5.48
C VAL A 105 5.99 -2.62 4.49
N ILE A 106 7.28 -2.89 4.71
CA ILE A 106 8.08 -3.73 3.81
C ILE A 106 7.55 -5.16 3.81
N THR A 107 7.38 -5.76 5.00
CA THR A 107 6.91 -7.15 5.13
C THR A 107 5.48 -7.34 4.61
N LEU A 108 4.60 -6.38 4.90
CA LEU A 108 3.21 -6.42 4.41
C LEU A 108 3.09 -6.03 2.94
N GLY A 109 4.04 -5.25 2.41
CA GLY A 109 4.15 -4.94 0.98
C GLY A 109 4.48 -6.18 0.16
N ASP A 110 5.38 -7.02 0.66
CA ASP A 110 5.68 -8.33 0.03
C ASP A 110 4.42 -9.21 0.00
N ALA A 111 3.73 -9.34 1.14
CA ALA A 111 2.47 -10.08 1.22
C ALA A 111 1.38 -9.52 0.27
N LEU A 112 1.29 -8.19 0.14
CA LEU A 112 0.40 -7.52 -0.82
C LEU A 112 0.77 -7.88 -2.27
N GLY A 113 2.05 -7.93 -2.61
CA GLY A 113 2.55 -8.38 -3.91
C GLY A 113 2.08 -9.80 -4.26
N PHE A 114 2.15 -10.72 -3.30
CA PHE A 114 1.65 -12.09 -3.48
C PHE A 114 0.14 -12.16 -3.72
N VAL A 115 -0.66 -11.36 -3.02
CA VAL A 115 -2.11 -11.28 -3.26
C VAL A 115 -2.39 -10.65 -4.64
N ALA A 116 -1.71 -9.56 -4.97
CA ALA A 116 -1.84 -8.88 -6.25
C ALA A 116 -1.47 -9.80 -7.43
N ALA A 117 -0.46 -10.67 -7.27
CA ALA A 117 -0.09 -11.65 -8.29
C ALA A 117 -1.25 -12.59 -8.66
N ARG A 118 -2.12 -12.93 -7.70
CA ARG A 118 -3.26 -13.84 -7.91
C ARG A 118 -4.49 -13.12 -8.42
N VAL A 119 -4.77 -11.94 -7.89
CA VAL A 119 -5.99 -11.18 -8.19
C VAL A 119 -5.83 -10.36 -9.47
N GLN A 120 -4.66 -9.75 -9.67
CA GLN A 120 -4.36 -8.84 -10.78
C GLN A 120 -2.93 -9.06 -11.33
N PRO A 121 -2.66 -10.22 -11.95
CA PRO A 121 -1.33 -10.57 -12.46
C PRO A 121 -0.80 -9.55 -13.48
N THR A 122 -1.68 -8.90 -14.23
CA THR A 122 -1.31 -7.87 -15.23
C THR A 122 -0.60 -6.68 -14.60
N LYS A 123 -0.98 -6.26 -13.40
CA LYS A 123 -0.33 -5.15 -12.71
C LYS A 123 1.07 -5.52 -12.24
N LEU A 124 1.20 -6.69 -11.65
CA LEU A 124 2.49 -7.17 -11.20
C LEU A 124 3.42 -7.40 -12.40
N ALA A 125 2.91 -7.98 -13.49
CA ALA A 125 3.66 -8.15 -14.73
C ALA A 125 4.16 -6.81 -15.28
N ALA A 126 3.32 -5.78 -15.27
CA ALA A 126 3.72 -4.43 -15.68
C ALA A 126 4.77 -3.81 -14.73
N MET A 127 4.63 -3.99 -13.41
CA MET A 127 5.57 -3.47 -12.41
C MET A 127 6.95 -4.13 -12.50
N GLU A 128 6.99 -5.43 -12.81
CA GLU A 128 8.23 -6.20 -12.98
C GLU A 128 8.81 -6.13 -14.40
N GLY A 129 8.15 -5.42 -15.33
CA GLY A 129 8.59 -5.34 -16.74
C GLY A 129 8.54 -6.68 -17.47
N LEU A 130 7.55 -7.52 -17.16
CA LEU A 130 7.39 -8.86 -17.72
C LEU A 130 6.52 -8.84 -18.99
N TRP A 131 7.16 -9.05 -20.13
CA TRP A 131 6.49 -9.13 -21.44
C TRP A 131 5.99 -10.53 -21.78
N LYS A 132 6.66 -11.56 -21.24
CA LYS A 132 6.36 -12.97 -21.49
C LYS A 132 6.25 -13.70 -20.16
N ALA A 133 5.32 -14.65 -20.09
CA ALA A 133 5.20 -15.53 -18.93
C ALA A 133 6.50 -16.34 -18.77
N GLN A 134 7.04 -16.35 -17.55
CA GLN A 134 8.22 -17.12 -17.17
C GLN A 134 7.87 -18.07 -16.03
N ALA A 135 8.45 -19.26 -16.05
CA ALA A 135 8.33 -20.20 -14.93
C ALA A 135 9.16 -19.71 -13.74
N ALA A 136 8.72 -20.03 -12.52
CA ALA A 136 9.52 -19.78 -11.33
C ALA A 136 10.79 -20.67 -11.32
N PRO A 137 11.93 -20.21 -10.78
CA PRO A 137 12.18 -18.89 -10.19
C PRO A 137 12.42 -17.81 -11.24
N MET A 138 11.76 -16.68 -11.06
CA MET A 138 11.85 -15.53 -11.97
C MET A 138 12.91 -14.54 -11.45
N PRO A 139 13.77 -13.99 -12.32
CA PRO A 139 14.72 -12.96 -11.92
C PRO A 139 13.99 -11.66 -11.54
N PHE A 140 14.44 -11.03 -10.46
CA PHE A 140 13.94 -9.72 -10.02
C PHE A 140 14.63 -8.60 -10.79
N ASN A 141 13.85 -7.69 -11.38
CA ASN A 141 14.38 -6.52 -12.08
C ASN A 141 14.47 -5.34 -11.12
N LEU A 142 15.69 -4.94 -10.73
CA LEU A 142 15.88 -3.78 -9.85
C LEU A 142 15.48 -2.47 -10.53
N ILE A 143 15.82 -2.33 -11.82
CA ILE A 143 15.48 -1.20 -12.69
C ILE A 143 15.28 -1.76 -14.10
N ALA A 144 14.22 -1.36 -14.80
CA ALA A 144 13.98 -1.69 -16.20
C ALA A 144 13.36 -0.49 -16.93
N PHE A 145 13.70 -0.32 -18.22
CA PHE A 145 13.09 0.70 -19.08
C PHE A 145 12.20 0.02 -20.14
N PRO A 146 10.90 -0.17 -19.87
CA PRO A 146 10.02 -0.90 -20.77
C PRO A 146 9.66 -0.09 -22.03
N SER A 147 9.85 -0.69 -23.21
CA SER A 147 9.39 -0.18 -24.50
C SER A 147 8.09 -0.89 -24.92
N GLN A 148 6.97 -0.16 -24.91
CA GLN A 148 5.67 -0.70 -25.28
C GLN A 148 5.59 -1.14 -26.75
N THR A 149 6.27 -0.42 -27.64
CA THR A 149 6.27 -0.70 -29.07
C THR A 149 7.05 -1.98 -29.38
N GLU A 150 8.18 -2.21 -28.70
CA GLU A 150 9.03 -3.37 -28.93
C GLU A 150 8.72 -4.57 -28.03
N GLN A 151 7.91 -4.37 -26.97
CA GLN A 151 7.62 -5.35 -25.94
C GLN A 151 8.89 -5.94 -25.31
N LYS A 152 9.84 -5.06 -24.97
CA LYS A 152 11.15 -5.38 -24.39
C LYS A 152 11.54 -4.36 -23.34
N ASN A 153 12.52 -4.71 -22.51
CA ASN A 153 13.15 -3.79 -21.57
C ASN A 153 14.49 -3.35 -22.14
N ASP A 154 14.71 -2.05 -22.23
CA ASP A 154 15.97 -1.46 -22.66
C ASP A 154 16.95 -1.40 -21.47
N GLY A 155 18.19 -1.85 -21.68
CA GLY A 155 19.27 -1.74 -20.68
C GLY A 155 19.27 -2.78 -19.56
N VAL A 156 18.58 -3.91 -19.71
CA VAL A 156 18.57 -5.07 -18.80
C VAL A 156 18.78 -6.36 -19.57
#